data_AF-A0A1M6NAF4-F1
#
_entry.id   AF-A0A1M6NAF4-F1
#
_cell.length_a   1.000
_cell.length_b   1.000
_cell.length_c   1.000
_cell.angle_alpha   90.00
_cell.angle_beta   90.00
_cell.angle_gamma   90.00
#
_symmetry.space_group_name_H-M   'P 1'
#
loop_
_entity.id
_entity.type
_entity.pdbx_description
1 polymer ?
#
loop_
_entity_poly.entity_id
_entity_poly.type
_entity_poly.pdbx_seq_one_letter_code
_entity_poly.pdbx_strand_id
1 'polypeptide(L)'
;MINIDKCKWKNGADSAVMFMIDDLANVWHDANLNGICDLGEDWGHKGYEKNSMWDFLEKNFLNEFPYLKVTFFLVVGKRASILKHKDYTYSADILSDDKFLSFLRDIDKNPMVEIAYHGLTHGIAGKKTEDFIQEWQTYSNLDQAIETINEGREIFYKALGYYPRGGKYPGYAYNNFSDESIAKTGFDWWCRHFDFWLEEKREIIRITLMK
;
A
#
# COMPACT_ATOMS: atom_id res chain seq x y z
N MET A 1 40.47 -8.98 7.17
CA MET A 1 39.04 -9.35 7.13
C MET A 1 38.31 -8.38 8.05
N ILE A 2 37.31 -7.66 7.55
CA ILE A 2 36.44 -6.82 8.39
C ILE A 2 35.45 -7.78 9.07
N ASN A 3 35.46 -7.82 10.40
CA ASN A 3 34.49 -8.55 11.18
C ASN A 3 33.22 -7.70 11.24
N ILE A 4 32.13 -8.16 10.63
CA ILE A 4 30.82 -7.49 10.77
C ILE A 4 30.16 -8.12 11.99
N ASP A 5 30.25 -7.44 13.14
CA ASP A 5 29.51 -7.83 14.33
C ASP A 5 28.01 -7.52 14.13
N LYS A 6 27.13 -8.44 14.54
CA LYS A 6 25.69 -8.19 14.52
C LYS A 6 25.38 -7.00 15.43
N CYS A 7 24.96 -5.88 14.85
CA CYS A 7 24.49 -4.75 15.62
C CYS A 7 23.09 -5.02 16.18
N LYS A 8 22.84 -4.58 17.41
CA LYS A 8 21.49 -4.54 17.97
C LYS A 8 20.72 -3.39 17.34
N TRP A 9 19.40 -3.57 17.23
CA TRP A 9 18.49 -2.49 16.88
C TRP A 9 18.36 -1.49 18.03
N LYS A 10 17.60 -0.41 17.78
CA LYS A 10 17.28 0.60 18.79
C LYS A 10 16.85 -0.06 20.10
N ASN A 11 17.34 0.47 21.22
CA ASN A 11 17.08 -0.05 22.58
C ASN A 11 17.59 -1.49 22.82
N GLY A 12 18.60 -1.96 22.08
CA GLY A 12 19.21 -3.26 22.31
C GLY A 12 18.40 -4.44 21.78
N ALA A 13 17.37 -4.19 20.95
CA ALA A 13 16.51 -5.21 20.39
C ALA A 13 17.24 -6.11 19.37
N ASP A 14 16.82 -7.37 19.29
CA ASP A 14 17.38 -8.36 18.36
C ASP A 14 16.86 -8.21 16.93
N SER A 15 15.63 -7.73 16.77
CA SER A 15 15.01 -7.47 15.48
C SER A 15 14.05 -6.29 15.56
N ALA A 16 13.88 -5.60 14.43
CA ALA A 16 12.71 -4.77 14.21
C ALA A 16 11.51 -5.66 13.81
N VAL A 17 10.30 -5.20 14.13
CA VAL A 17 9.03 -5.77 13.66
C VAL A 17 8.20 -4.62 13.13
N MET A 18 7.63 -4.78 11.94
CA MET A 18 6.77 -3.78 11.30
C MET A 18 5.37 -4.36 11.16
N PHE A 19 4.36 -3.60 11.56
CA PHE A 19 2.97 -3.92 11.32
C PHE A 19 2.44 -2.99 10.22
N MET A 20 2.14 -3.60 9.07
CA MET A 20 1.84 -2.89 7.84
C MET A 20 0.51 -3.38 7.29
N ILE A 21 -0.32 -2.45 6.81
CA ILE A 21 -1.60 -2.74 6.18
C ILE A 21 -1.58 -2.13 4.78
N ASP A 22 -1.67 -2.99 3.78
CA ASP A 22 -1.78 -2.57 2.38
C ASP A 22 -3.23 -2.18 2.05
N ASP A 23 -3.41 -1.55 0.89
CA ASP A 23 -4.72 -1.28 0.30
C ASP A 23 -5.66 -0.42 1.15
N LEU A 24 -5.13 0.53 1.93
CA LEU A 24 -5.96 1.63 2.42
C LEU A 24 -6.46 2.43 1.21
N ALA A 25 -7.77 2.49 1.01
CA ALA A 25 -8.37 3.14 -0.16
C ALA A 25 -9.80 3.60 0.13
N ASN A 26 -10.31 4.54 -0.67
CA ASN A 26 -11.72 4.94 -0.62
C ASN A 26 -12.60 3.90 -1.31
N VAL A 27 -12.62 2.68 -0.76
CA VAL A 27 -13.28 1.50 -1.31
C VAL A 27 -14.11 0.79 -0.25
N TRP A 28 -15.31 0.35 -0.65
CA TRP A 28 -16.14 -0.60 0.08
C TRP A 28 -16.76 -1.61 -0.90
N HIS A 29 -16.74 -2.88 -0.53
CA HIS A 29 -17.33 -3.96 -1.29
C HIS A 29 -18.38 -4.72 -0.48
N ASP A 30 -19.65 -4.41 -0.70
CA ASP A 30 -20.78 -5.21 -0.21
C ASP A 30 -20.85 -6.53 -1.00
N ALA A 31 -20.25 -7.58 -0.44
CA ALA A 31 -20.04 -8.85 -1.13
C ALA A 31 -21.31 -9.70 -1.19
N ASN A 32 -22.23 -9.49 -0.26
CA ASN A 32 -23.48 -10.25 -0.14
C ASN A 32 -24.74 -9.43 -0.50
N LEU A 33 -24.58 -8.16 -0.87
CA LEU A 33 -25.63 -7.23 -1.30
C LEU A 33 -26.66 -6.92 -0.19
N ASN A 34 -26.24 -6.90 1.07
CA ASN A 34 -27.13 -6.62 2.21
C ASN A 34 -27.21 -5.13 2.58
N GLY A 35 -26.41 -4.26 1.93
CA GLY A 35 -26.37 -2.82 2.14
C GLY A 35 -25.69 -2.37 3.44
N ILE A 36 -25.09 -3.29 4.21
CA ILE A 36 -24.34 -3.00 5.44
C ILE A 36 -22.87 -3.39 5.26
N CYS A 37 -21.98 -2.82 6.08
CA CYS A 37 -20.58 -3.22 6.06
C CYS A 37 -20.38 -4.46 6.92
N ASP A 38 -20.05 -5.59 6.30
CA ASP A 38 -19.59 -6.77 7.01
C ASP A 38 -18.06 -6.75 7.21
N LEU A 39 -17.56 -7.56 8.15
CA LEU A 39 -16.14 -7.64 8.44
C LEU A 39 -15.36 -8.13 7.21
N GLY A 40 -14.34 -7.37 6.82
CA GLY A 40 -13.48 -7.65 5.66
C GLY A 40 -13.92 -6.99 4.35
N GLU A 41 -15.02 -6.22 4.35
CA GLU A 41 -15.55 -5.56 3.16
C GLU A 41 -15.06 -4.12 2.95
N ASP A 42 -14.62 -3.48 4.04
CA ASP A 42 -14.16 -2.10 4.02
C ASP A 42 -12.65 -2.01 3.91
N TRP A 43 -12.20 -1.17 2.97
CA TRP A 43 -10.78 -0.85 2.77
C TRP A 43 -10.45 0.58 3.22
N GLY A 44 -11.41 1.25 3.86
CA GLY A 44 -11.25 2.55 4.49
C GLY A 44 -12.45 3.49 4.30
N HIS A 45 -13.26 3.29 3.26
CA HIS A 45 -14.42 4.15 2.94
C HIS A 45 -15.39 4.31 4.12
N LYS A 46 -15.57 3.27 4.94
CA LYS A 46 -16.47 3.30 6.09
C LYS A 46 -15.92 4.09 7.27
N GLY A 47 -14.64 4.45 7.28
CA GLY A 47 -14.02 5.30 8.29
C GLY A 47 -14.23 4.74 9.70
N TYR A 48 -14.91 5.49 10.58
CA TYR A 48 -15.20 5.09 11.96
C TYR A 48 -16.52 4.30 12.14
N GLU A 49 -17.20 3.92 11.07
CA GLU A 49 -18.44 3.15 11.18
C GLU A 49 -18.19 1.74 11.76
N LYS A 50 -19.22 1.15 12.37
CA LYS A 50 -19.15 -0.22 12.90
C LYS A 50 -18.74 -1.20 11.80
N ASN A 51 -17.88 -2.16 12.15
CA ASN A 51 -17.32 -3.19 11.25
C ASN A 51 -16.40 -2.64 10.15
N SER A 52 -16.09 -1.35 10.13
CA SER A 52 -15.07 -0.82 9.23
C SER A 52 -13.69 -1.43 9.54
N MET A 53 -12.75 -1.26 8.62
CA MET A 53 -11.36 -1.65 8.85
C MET A 53 -10.79 -0.98 10.11
N TRP A 54 -11.09 0.31 10.31
CA TRP A 54 -10.61 1.04 11.49
C TRP A 54 -11.27 0.55 12.78
N ASP A 55 -12.59 0.34 12.78
CA ASP A 55 -13.31 -0.17 13.96
C ASP A 55 -12.74 -1.51 14.43
N PHE A 56 -12.43 -2.40 13.47
CA PHE A 56 -11.78 -3.68 13.76
C PHE A 56 -10.36 -3.48 14.29
N LEU A 57 -9.54 -2.69 13.61
CA LEU A 57 -8.14 -2.46 13.99
C LEU A 57 -8.03 -1.82 15.38
N GLU A 58 -8.84 -0.82 15.67
CA GLU A 58 -8.80 -0.09 16.93
C GLU A 58 -9.19 -0.99 18.10
N LYS A 59 -10.32 -1.72 17.99
CA LYS A 59 -10.83 -2.58 19.05
C LYS A 59 -9.94 -3.78 19.34
N ASN A 60 -9.37 -4.40 18.30
CA ASN A 60 -8.65 -5.67 18.44
C ASN A 60 -7.13 -5.50 18.53
N PHE A 61 -6.58 -4.33 18.18
CA PHE A 61 -5.13 -4.12 18.21
C PHE A 61 -4.72 -2.83 18.91
N LEU A 62 -5.18 -1.66 18.45
CA LEU A 62 -4.62 -0.39 18.94
C LEU A 62 -4.97 -0.12 20.41
N ASN A 63 -6.18 -0.51 20.85
CA ASN A 63 -6.60 -0.39 22.24
C ASN A 63 -5.89 -1.39 23.16
N GLU A 64 -5.58 -2.59 22.66
CA GLU A 64 -4.91 -3.64 23.44
C GLU A 64 -3.38 -3.42 23.51
N PHE A 65 -2.80 -2.91 22.42
CA PHE A 65 -1.36 -2.70 22.25
C PHE A 65 -1.06 -1.23 21.93
N PRO A 66 -1.10 -0.31 22.92
CA PRO A 66 -0.95 1.13 22.70
C PRO A 66 0.45 1.57 22.25
N TYR A 67 1.41 0.64 22.21
CA TYR A 67 2.75 0.84 21.68
C TYR A 67 2.90 0.35 20.23
N LEU A 68 1.89 -0.33 19.70
CA LEU A 68 1.86 -0.79 18.32
C LEU A 68 1.77 0.43 17.40
N LYS A 69 2.57 0.41 16.34
CA LYS A 69 2.51 1.39 15.26
C LYS A 69 2.14 0.69 13.97
N VAL A 70 1.34 1.36 13.16
CA VAL A 70 0.80 0.86 11.89
C VAL A 70 1.25 1.76 10.77
N THR A 71 1.83 1.18 9.73
CA THR A 71 2.03 1.88 8.45
C THR A 71 0.94 1.42 7.48
N PHE A 72 0.09 2.34 7.05
CA PHE A 72 -0.88 2.11 5.98
C PHE A 72 -0.28 2.48 4.63
N PHE A 73 -0.48 1.61 3.63
CA PHE A 73 -0.16 1.95 2.25
C PHE A 73 -1.44 2.39 1.53
N LEU A 74 -1.51 3.69 1.20
CA LEU A 74 -2.66 4.39 0.64
C LEU A 74 -2.63 4.43 -0.89
N VAL A 75 -3.71 3.94 -1.51
CA VAL A 75 -4.00 4.17 -2.94
C VAL A 75 -4.76 5.49 -3.05
N VAL A 76 -4.20 6.46 -3.78
CA VAL A 76 -4.69 7.85 -3.73
C VAL A 76 -5.78 8.16 -4.75
N GLY A 77 -5.74 7.52 -5.93
CA GLY A 77 -6.77 7.64 -6.95
C GLY A 77 -7.87 6.58 -6.79
N LYS A 78 -8.76 6.52 -7.79
CA LYS A 78 -9.77 5.46 -7.85
C LYS A 78 -9.09 4.10 -8.06
N ARG A 79 -9.06 3.29 -7.00
CA ARG A 79 -8.49 1.94 -7.03
C ARG A 79 -9.18 1.10 -8.12
N ALA A 80 -8.39 0.55 -9.04
CA ALA A 80 -8.90 -0.29 -10.12
C ALA A 80 -9.54 -1.59 -9.59
N SER A 81 -10.70 -1.99 -10.11
CA SER A 81 -11.27 -3.31 -9.79
C SER A 81 -10.33 -4.45 -10.19
N ILE A 82 -10.36 -5.57 -9.47
CA ILE A 82 -9.55 -6.75 -9.85
C ILE A 82 -10.00 -7.31 -11.20
N LEU A 83 -11.31 -7.40 -11.40
CA LEU A 83 -11.94 -7.97 -12.58
C LEU A 83 -12.64 -6.88 -13.40
N LYS A 84 -12.48 -6.94 -14.72
CA LYS A 84 -13.22 -6.08 -15.66
C LYS A 84 -14.72 -6.24 -15.44
N HIS A 85 -15.43 -5.12 -15.41
CA HIS A 85 -16.89 -5.04 -15.23
C HIS A 85 -17.42 -5.60 -13.90
N LYS A 86 -16.55 -5.77 -12.89
CA LYS A 86 -16.97 -6.02 -11.52
C LYS A 86 -16.53 -4.87 -10.64
N ASP A 87 -17.39 -3.88 -10.50
CA ASP A 87 -17.11 -2.71 -9.69
C ASP A 87 -17.37 -2.99 -8.21
N TYR A 88 -16.62 -2.29 -7.37
CA TYR A 88 -16.90 -2.21 -5.95
C TYR A 88 -18.21 -1.45 -5.71
N THR A 89 -18.83 -1.70 -4.56
CA THR A 89 -20.05 -0.97 -4.14
C THR A 89 -19.77 0.53 -4.05
N TYR A 90 -18.59 0.88 -3.57
CA TYR A 90 -18.04 2.23 -3.67
C TYR A 90 -16.55 2.17 -4.02
N SER A 91 -16.12 3.04 -4.94
CA SER A 91 -14.71 3.26 -5.26
C SER A 91 -14.53 4.63 -5.89
N ALA A 92 -13.72 5.47 -5.25
CA ALA A 92 -13.39 6.81 -5.74
C ALA A 92 -11.95 7.18 -5.41
N ASP A 93 -11.49 8.30 -5.96
CA ASP A 93 -10.26 8.97 -5.52
C ASP A 93 -10.44 9.53 -4.10
N ILE A 94 -9.35 9.69 -3.35
CA ILE A 94 -9.40 10.08 -1.93
C ILE A 94 -9.87 11.52 -1.70
N LEU A 95 -9.83 12.38 -2.73
CA LEU A 95 -10.34 13.76 -2.69
C LEU A 95 -11.79 13.87 -3.14
N SER A 96 -12.43 12.77 -3.55
CA SER A 96 -13.79 12.79 -4.11
C SER A 96 -14.90 12.88 -3.05
N ASP A 97 -14.57 12.61 -1.79
CA ASP A 97 -15.54 12.52 -0.70
C ASP A 97 -14.97 13.10 0.60
N ASP A 98 -15.68 14.08 1.19
CA ASP A 98 -15.26 14.76 2.41
C ASP A 98 -15.22 13.82 3.61
N LYS A 99 -16.06 12.77 3.63
CA LYS A 99 -16.07 11.81 4.74
C LYS A 99 -14.77 11.02 4.78
N PHE A 100 -14.37 10.39 3.67
CA PHE A 100 -13.12 9.63 3.63
C PHE A 100 -11.90 10.55 3.83
N LEU A 101 -11.89 11.74 3.22
CA LEU A 101 -10.81 12.70 3.40
C LEU A 101 -10.66 13.17 4.85
N SER A 102 -11.77 13.41 5.55
CA SER A 102 -11.76 13.77 6.97
C SER A 102 -11.22 12.61 7.83
N PHE A 103 -11.66 11.38 7.55
CA PHE A 103 -11.14 10.19 8.22
C PHE A 103 -9.62 10.05 8.05
N LEU A 104 -9.10 10.18 6.81
CA LEU A 104 -7.66 10.12 6.54
C LEU A 104 -6.89 11.17 7.34
N ARG A 105 -7.36 12.43 7.33
CA ARG A 105 -6.72 13.53 8.06
C ARG A 105 -6.74 13.32 9.57
N ASP A 106 -7.73 12.61 10.09
CA ASP A 106 -7.84 12.35 11.52
C ASP A 106 -6.94 11.20 11.97
N ILE A 107 -6.86 10.11 11.20
CA ILE A 107 -5.91 9.03 11.51
C ILE A 107 -4.45 9.46 11.28
N ASP A 108 -4.16 10.36 10.34
CA ASP A 108 -2.82 10.92 10.11
C ASP A 108 -2.26 11.69 11.32
N LYS A 109 -3.14 12.29 12.13
CA LYS A 109 -2.76 12.95 13.38
C LYS A 109 -2.46 11.96 14.51
N ASN A 110 -2.79 10.68 14.34
CA ASN A 110 -2.57 9.67 15.37
C ASN A 110 -1.08 9.28 15.41
N PRO A 111 -0.37 9.43 16.55
CA PRO A 111 1.07 9.14 16.63
C PRO A 111 1.43 7.64 16.44
N MET A 112 0.43 6.76 16.43
CA MET A 112 0.58 5.33 16.12
C MET A 112 0.50 5.03 14.62
N VAL A 113 0.11 6.00 13.79
CA VAL A 113 -0.16 5.80 12.37
C VAL A 113 0.89 6.50 11.51
N GLU A 114 1.35 5.81 10.48
CA GLU A 114 2.02 6.38 9.33
C GLU A 114 1.18 6.08 8.09
N ILE A 115 0.99 7.06 7.20
CA ILE A 115 0.38 6.86 5.89
C ILE A 115 1.49 6.99 4.84
N ALA A 116 1.67 5.91 4.08
CA ALA A 116 2.66 5.78 3.02
C ALA A 116 1.97 5.58 1.66
N TYR A 117 2.69 5.80 0.57
CA TYR A 117 2.14 5.76 -0.78
C TYR A 117 2.05 4.34 -1.35
N HIS A 118 0.94 4.03 -2.03
CA HIS A 118 0.70 2.73 -2.66
C HIS A 118 0.23 2.81 -4.11
N GLY A 119 0.62 3.88 -4.81
CA GLY A 119 0.23 4.10 -6.20
C GLY A 119 -1.02 4.93 -6.37
N LEU A 120 -1.30 5.26 -7.63
CA LEU A 120 -2.46 6.04 -8.04
C LEU A 120 -3.72 5.18 -8.10
N THR A 121 -3.67 4.02 -8.74
CA THR A 121 -4.85 3.16 -8.99
C THR A 121 -4.65 1.71 -8.55
N HIS A 122 -3.45 1.36 -8.10
CA HIS A 122 -3.00 0.01 -7.72
C HIS A 122 -2.81 -0.95 -8.92
N GLY A 123 -3.40 -0.69 -10.09
CA GLY A 123 -3.18 -1.50 -11.28
C GLY A 123 -4.27 -1.39 -12.35
N ILE A 124 -4.35 -2.42 -13.20
CA ILE A 124 -5.33 -2.51 -14.28
C ILE A 124 -6.09 -3.83 -14.17
N ALA A 125 -7.41 -3.73 -14.24
CA ALA A 125 -8.34 -4.86 -14.15
C ALA A 125 -8.09 -5.93 -15.22
N GLY A 126 -8.07 -7.19 -14.77
CA GLY A 126 -7.94 -8.37 -15.60
C GLY A 126 -9.28 -8.93 -16.09
N LYS A 127 -9.28 -9.83 -17.08
CA LYS A 127 -10.50 -10.63 -17.39
C LYS A 127 -10.73 -11.68 -16.31
N LYS A 128 -9.65 -12.22 -15.77
CA LYS A 128 -9.57 -13.06 -14.58
C LYS A 128 -8.68 -12.40 -13.52
N THR A 129 -8.71 -12.94 -12.30
CA THR A 129 -7.88 -12.44 -11.19
C THR A 129 -6.39 -12.52 -11.51
N GLU A 130 -5.96 -13.60 -12.16
CA GLU A 130 -4.57 -13.80 -12.61
C GLU A 130 -4.11 -12.79 -13.68
N ASP A 131 -5.06 -12.12 -14.35
CA ASP A 131 -4.77 -11.12 -15.39
C ASP A 131 -4.67 -9.69 -14.81
N PHE A 132 -4.80 -9.50 -13.49
CA PHE A 132 -4.64 -8.19 -12.88
C PHE A 132 -3.18 -7.76 -12.95
N ILE A 133 -2.93 -6.60 -13.59
CA ILE A 133 -1.57 -6.08 -13.78
C ILE A 133 -1.34 -5.01 -12.72
N GLN A 134 -0.31 -5.19 -11.89
CA GLN A 134 0.05 -4.22 -10.85
C GLN A 134 0.57 -2.93 -11.48
N GLU A 135 0.30 -1.79 -10.84
CA GLU A 135 0.52 -0.46 -11.43
C GLU A 135 1.93 -0.26 -12.01
N TRP A 136 2.98 -0.63 -11.28
CA TRP A 136 4.36 -0.42 -11.75
C TRP A 136 4.76 -1.35 -12.91
N GLN A 137 4.03 -2.43 -13.16
CA GLN A 137 4.24 -3.25 -14.35
C GLN A 137 3.69 -2.61 -15.62
N THR A 138 2.77 -1.63 -15.48
CA THR A 138 2.06 -1.02 -16.62
C THR A 138 2.87 0.06 -17.34
N TYR A 139 3.90 0.61 -16.69
CA TYR A 139 4.67 1.72 -17.25
C TYR A 139 5.50 1.29 -18.46
N SER A 140 5.31 2.00 -19.56
CA SER A 140 6.02 1.73 -20.82
C SER A 140 7.41 2.36 -20.89
N ASN A 141 7.66 3.39 -20.07
CA ASN A 141 8.92 4.11 -19.98
C ASN A 141 9.05 4.84 -18.63
N LEU A 142 10.25 5.37 -18.37
CA LEU A 142 10.58 6.06 -17.13
C LEU A 142 9.80 7.37 -16.94
N ASP A 143 9.65 8.18 -17.99
CA ASP A 143 8.99 9.49 -17.88
C ASP A 143 7.51 9.32 -17.51
N GLN A 144 6.82 8.36 -18.13
CA GLN A 144 5.46 7.98 -17.78
C GLN A 144 5.36 7.56 -16.31
N ALA A 145 6.29 6.73 -15.83
CA ALA A 145 6.29 6.28 -14.43
C ALA A 145 6.44 7.48 -13.48
N ILE A 146 7.39 8.38 -13.74
CA ILE A 146 7.63 9.57 -12.91
C ILE A 146 6.42 10.50 -12.93
N GLU A 147 5.81 10.73 -14.09
CA GLU A 147 4.63 11.58 -14.24
C GLU A 147 3.44 11.04 -13.42
N THR A 148 3.10 9.76 -13.58
CA THR A 148 2.00 9.12 -12.83
C THR A 148 2.26 9.12 -11.32
N ILE A 149 3.49 8.86 -10.89
CA ILE A 149 3.85 8.89 -9.47
C ILE A 149 3.70 10.31 -8.91
N ASN A 150 4.16 11.32 -9.64
CA ASN A 150 4.03 12.71 -9.21
C ASN A 150 2.56 13.14 -9.15
N GLU A 151 1.72 12.72 -10.10
CA GLU A 151 0.26 12.92 -10.01
C GLU A 151 -0.30 12.37 -8.69
N GLY A 152 0.05 11.13 -8.34
CA GLY A 152 -0.36 10.54 -7.08
C GLY A 152 0.19 11.27 -5.84
N ARG A 153 1.45 11.72 -5.89
CA ARG A 153 2.07 12.52 -4.81
C ARG A 153 1.37 13.87 -4.62
N GLU A 154 0.92 14.50 -5.70
CA GLU A 154 0.14 15.75 -5.62
C GLU A 154 -1.25 15.52 -5.00
N ILE A 155 -1.92 14.40 -5.31
CA ILE A 155 -3.19 14.03 -4.68
C ILE A 155 -2.97 13.81 -3.18
N PHE A 156 -1.92 13.07 -2.81
CA PHE A 156 -1.52 12.86 -1.42
C PHE A 156 -1.27 14.20 -0.69
N TYR A 157 -0.50 15.11 -1.32
CA TYR A 157 -0.21 16.43 -0.76
C TYR A 157 -1.49 17.25 -0.55
N LYS A 158 -2.42 17.25 -1.51
CA LYS A 158 -3.72 17.94 -1.36
C LYS A 158 -4.55 17.33 -0.23
N ALA A 159 -4.46 16.02 -0.01
CA ALA A 159 -5.19 15.35 1.05
C ALA A 159 -4.64 15.68 2.44
N LEU A 160 -3.31 15.53 2.63
CA LEU A 160 -2.67 15.52 3.96
C LEU A 160 -1.75 16.72 4.23
N GLY A 161 -1.46 17.55 3.24
CA GLY A 161 -0.65 18.76 3.37
C GLY A 161 0.87 18.53 3.34
N TYR A 162 1.32 17.30 3.05
CA TYR A 162 2.73 16.95 2.91
C TYR A 162 2.92 15.86 1.84
N TYR A 163 4.12 15.74 1.28
CA TYR A 163 4.43 14.66 0.33
C TYR A 163 4.75 13.35 1.05
N PRO A 164 4.31 12.20 0.52
CA PRO A 164 4.58 10.90 1.15
C PRO A 164 6.09 10.65 1.21
N ARG A 165 6.58 10.20 2.38
CA ARG A 165 7.99 9.92 2.61
C ARG A 165 8.41 8.51 2.18
N GLY A 166 7.48 7.59 2.12
CA GLY A 166 7.76 6.27 1.58
C GLY A 166 6.53 5.59 1.02
N GLY A 167 6.70 4.32 0.70
CA GLY A 167 5.67 3.55 0.01
C GLY A 167 6.10 2.15 -0.34
N LYS A 168 5.29 1.52 -1.19
CA LYS A 168 5.43 0.11 -1.55
C LYS A 168 4.88 -0.15 -2.94
N TYR A 169 5.53 -1.03 -3.70
CA TYR A 169 4.99 -1.51 -4.97
C TYR A 169 3.73 -2.36 -4.74
N PRO A 170 2.59 -2.04 -5.40
CA PRO A 170 1.45 -2.92 -5.49
C PRO A 170 1.85 -4.35 -5.86
N GLY A 171 1.47 -5.32 -5.02
CA GLY A 171 1.80 -6.74 -5.20
C GLY A 171 3.31 -7.07 -5.26
N TYR A 172 4.20 -6.16 -4.84
CA TYR A 172 5.65 -6.26 -5.05
C TYR A 172 6.06 -6.50 -6.52
N ALA A 173 5.22 -6.10 -7.47
CA ALA A 173 5.46 -6.32 -8.88
C ALA A 173 5.85 -5.01 -9.58
N TYR A 174 6.92 -5.08 -10.36
CA TYR A 174 7.58 -3.93 -10.93
C TYR A 174 8.32 -4.32 -12.22
N ASN A 175 8.81 -3.32 -12.96
CA ASN A 175 9.54 -3.50 -14.22
C ASN A 175 10.87 -2.71 -14.22
N ASN A 176 11.53 -2.63 -15.37
CA ASN A 176 12.86 -2.00 -15.50
C ASN A 176 12.88 -0.49 -15.24
N PHE A 177 11.73 0.19 -15.20
CA PHE A 177 11.64 1.63 -14.95
C PHE A 177 11.35 1.96 -13.47
N SER A 178 11.01 0.94 -12.67
CA SER A 178 10.38 1.14 -11.38
C SER A 178 11.31 1.71 -10.32
N ASP A 179 12.50 1.12 -10.15
CA ASP A 179 13.43 1.60 -9.11
C ASP A 179 13.96 3.00 -9.43
N GLU A 180 14.23 3.28 -10.72
CA GLU A 180 14.67 4.60 -11.16
C GLU A 180 13.55 5.64 -11.01
N SER A 181 12.28 5.28 -11.25
CA SER A 181 11.18 6.22 -11.05
C SER A 181 11.03 6.59 -9.57
N ILE A 182 11.09 5.63 -8.64
CA ILE A 182 11.07 5.89 -7.19
C ILE A 182 12.25 6.77 -6.76
N ALA A 183 13.46 6.48 -7.23
CA ALA A 183 14.66 7.26 -6.89
C ALA A 183 14.56 8.72 -7.36
N LYS A 184 13.80 9.00 -8.42
CA LYS A 184 13.63 10.35 -9.00
C LYS A 184 12.42 11.10 -8.45
N THR A 185 11.55 10.46 -7.68
CA THR A 185 10.32 11.08 -7.14
C THR A 185 10.40 11.37 -5.64
N GLY A 186 11.59 11.37 -5.05
CA GLY A 186 11.82 11.97 -3.71
C GLY A 186 11.24 11.20 -2.53
N PHE A 187 11.10 9.88 -2.63
CA PHE A 187 10.82 9.02 -1.48
C PHE A 187 12.08 8.76 -0.67
N ASP A 188 11.96 8.74 0.66
CA ASP A 188 13.03 8.41 1.61
C ASP A 188 13.22 6.90 1.76
N TRP A 189 12.11 6.14 1.67
CA TRP A 189 12.13 4.69 1.84
C TRP A 189 11.08 4.01 0.94
N TRP A 190 11.36 2.76 0.55
CA TRP A 190 10.46 2.00 -0.31
C TRP A 190 10.50 0.50 0.00
N CYS A 191 9.34 -0.12 0.23
CA CYS A 191 9.20 -1.56 0.37
C CYS A 191 9.27 -2.22 -1.01
N ARG A 192 10.51 -2.53 -1.42
CA ARG A 192 10.83 -3.01 -2.77
C ARG A 192 10.51 -4.50 -2.99
N HIS A 193 10.80 -5.37 -2.02
CA HIS A 193 10.73 -6.83 -2.18
C HIS A 193 10.01 -7.53 -1.04
N PHE A 194 9.55 -8.74 -1.35
CA PHE A 194 9.15 -9.75 -0.38
C PHE A 194 10.01 -11.00 -0.58
N ASP A 195 10.63 -11.48 0.51
CA ASP A 195 11.71 -12.47 0.47
C ASP A 195 11.33 -13.83 -0.15
N PHE A 196 10.05 -14.20 -0.15
CA PHE A 196 9.56 -15.41 -0.81
C PHE A 196 9.99 -15.49 -2.29
N TRP A 197 10.04 -14.36 -2.99
CA TRP A 197 10.42 -14.29 -4.41
C TRP A 197 11.94 -14.28 -4.64
N LEU A 198 12.74 -14.06 -3.60
CA LEU A 198 14.21 -14.13 -3.67
C LEU A 198 14.72 -15.56 -3.59
N GLU A 199 13.97 -16.46 -2.96
CA GLU A 199 14.33 -17.88 -2.87
C GLU A 199 14.15 -18.61 -4.22
N GLU A 200 13.08 -18.33 -4.98
CA GLU A 200 12.87 -18.90 -6.32
C GLU A 200 13.98 -18.49 -7.32
N LYS A 201 14.42 -17.22 -7.30
CA LYS A 201 15.52 -16.76 -8.16
C LYS A 201 16.87 -17.41 -7.79
N ARG A 202 17.09 -17.75 -6.53
CA ARG A 202 18.30 -18.47 -6.09
C ARG A 202 18.34 -19.91 -6.59
N GLU A 203 17.20 -20.60 -6.69
CA GLU A 203 17.15 -21.94 -7.29
C GLU A 203 17.49 -21.92 -8.79
N ILE A 204 16.96 -20.96 -9.54
CA ILE A 204 17.25 -20.81 -10.99
C ILE A 204 18.74 -20.54 -11.24
N ILE A 205 19.37 -19.69 -10.41
CA ILE A 205 20.80 -19.39 -10.51
C ILE A 205 21.66 -20.63 -10.17
N ARG A 206 21.26 -21.43 -9.17
CA ARG A 206 21.96 -22.68 -8.83
C ARG A 206 21.91 -23.71 -9.97
N ILE A 207 20.78 -23.85 -10.64
CA ILE A 207 20.64 -24.78 -11.79
C ILE A 207 21.48 -24.33 -12.99
N THR A 208 21.60 -23.02 -13.20
CA THR A 208 22.35 -22.45 -14.34
C THR A 208 23.86 -22.52 -14.15
N LEU A 209 24.35 -22.48 -12.90
CA LEU A 209 25.77 -22.63 -12.57
C LEU A 209 26.22 -24.09 -12.39
N MET A 210 25.30 -25.05 -12.49
CA MET A 210 25.57 -26.50 -12.42
C MET A 210 25.46 -27.19 -13.80
N LYS A 211 25.37 -26.42 -14.89
CA LYS A 211 25.49 -26.90 -16.28
C LYS A 211 26.75 -26.31 -16.91
#